data_AF-A0A829GKM5-F1
#
_entry.id   AF-A0A829GKM5-F1
#
_cell.length_a   1.000
_cell.length_b   1.000
_cell.length_c   1.000
_cell.angle_alpha   90.00
_cell.angle_beta   90.00
_cell.angle_gamma   90.00
#
_symmetry.space_group_name_H-M   'P 1'
#
loop_
_entity.id
_entity.type
_entity.pdbx_description
1 polymer ?
#
loop_
_entity_poly.entity_id
_entity_poly.type
_entity_poly.pdbx_seq_one_letter_code
_entity_poly.pdbx_strand_id
1 'polypeptide(L)'
;MQRPDTFSPQAGFVLTKAGHLSDFDEKVAISLYQPLIGPIAMALYLSLWQEVKDRALVTDRRLQLWLLDLLDIDIDQLFNARVKLEAVGLLR
;
A
#
# COMPACT_ATOMS: atom_id res chain seq x y z
N MET A 1 -13.67 -9.16 3.63
CA MET A 1 -14.37 -7.88 3.86
C MET A 1 -14.97 -7.41 2.55
N GLN A 2 -16.13 -6.77 2.55
CA GLN A 2 -16.69 -6.15 1.34
C GLN A 2 -16.05 -4.77 1.13
N ARG A 3 -15.80 -4.41 -0.14
CA ARG A 3 -15.26 -3.10 -0.52
C ARG A 3 -16.33 -2.02 -0.33
N PRO A 4 -16.04 -0.92 0.40
CA PRO A 4 -17.00 0.17 0.55
C PRO A 4 -17.11 1.00 -0.72
N ASP A 5 -18.27 1.60 -0.98
CA ASP A 5 -18.52 2.45 -2.17
C ASP A 5 -17.58 3.66 -2.25
N THR A 6 -17.06 4.11 -1.11
CA THR A 6 -16.09 5.21 -1.03
C THR A 6 -14.72 4.85 -1.58
N PHE A 7 -14.38 3.55 -1.67
CA PHE A 7 -13.12 3.08 -2.25
C PHE A 7 -13.27 2.92 -3.77
N SER A 8 -12.85 3.95 -4.49
CA SER A 8 -12.97 4.05 -5.95
C SER A 8 -11.66 4.56 -6.57
N PRO A 9 -11.42 4.37 -7.88
CA PRO A 9 -10.20 4.87 -8.53
C PRO A 9 -9.97 6.38 -8.37
N GLN A 10 -11.06 7.15 -8.24
CA GLN A 10 -11.04 8.61 -8.09
C GLN A 10 -10.91 9.06 -6.63
N ALA A 11 -11.01 8.16 -5.66
CA ALA A 11 -10.72 8.52 -4.29
C ALA A 11 -9.22 8.80 -4.16
N GLY A 12 -8.90 9.90 -3.47
CA GLY A 12 -7.52 10.30 -3.24
C GLY A 12 -7.04 9.92 -1.84
N PHE A 13 -5.78 9.51 -1.74
CA PHE A 13 -5.08 9.11 -0.52
C PHE A 13 -3.88 10.02 -0.25
N VAL A 14 -3.40 10.00 1.00
CA VAL A 14 -2.17 10.69 1.45
C VAL A 14 -1.29 9.65 2.14
N LEU A 15 0.02 9.72 1.95
CA LEU A 15 0.98 8.81 2.57
C LEU A 15 1.72 9.50 3.69
N THR A 16 1.75 8.88 4.86
CA THR A 16 2.53 9.36 6.01
C THR A 16 3.54 8.30 6.42
N LYS A 17 4.78 8.72 6.63
CA LYS A 17 5.85 7.82 7.03
C LYS A 17 5.71 7.44 8.51
N ALA A 18 5.69 6.14 8.80
CA ALA A 18 5.62 5.63 10.17
C ALA A 18 7.00 5.43 10.82
N GLY A 19 8.05 5.20 10.02
CA GLY A 19 9.39 4.88 10.51
C GLY A 19 10.41 4.80 9.37
N HIS A 20 11.58 4.23 9.64
CA HIS A 20 12.60 3.90 8.62
C HIS A 20 12.53 2.41 8.28
N LEU A 21 12.65 2.06 6.99
CA LEU A 21 12.78 0.68 6.53
C LEU A 21 14.27 0.43 6.24
N SER A 22 14.87 -0.48 7.00
CA SER A 22 16.25 -0.93 6.78
C SER A 22 16.31 -2.12 5.83
N ASP A 23 17.52 -2.45 5.36
CA ASP A 23 17.77 -3.67 4.57
C ASP A 23 17.33 -4.96 5.31
N PHE A 24 17.36 -4.95 6.64
CA PHE A 24 16.88 -6.06 7.44
C PHE A 24 15.35 -6.17 7.40
N ASP A 25 14.64 -5.04 7.50
CA ASP A 25 13.19 -5.00 7.42
C ASP A 25 12.69 -5.43 6.04
N GLU A 26 13.40 -5.07 4.98
CA GLU A 26 13.10 -5.54 3.62
C GLU A 26 13.21 -7.07 3.51
N LYS A 27 14.28 -7.67 4.05
CA LYS A 27 14.45 -9.13 4.09
C LYS A 27 13.33 -9.80 4.87
N VAL A 28 12.92 -9.22 5.99
CA VAL A 28 11.80 -9.70 6.81
C VAL A 28 10.48 -9.61 6.03
N ALA A 29 10.22 -8.50 5.34
CA ALA A 29 9.03 -8.31 4.54
C ALA A 29 8.94 -9.34 3.40
N ILE A 30 10.05 -9.62 2.72
CA ILE A 30 10.11 -10.63 1.64
C ILE A 30 10.00 -12.05 2.20
N SER A 31 10.76 -12.38 3.25
CA SER A 31 10.89 -13.76 3.72
C SER A 31 9.72 -14.22 4.59
N LEU A 32 9.12 -13.31 5.36
CA LEU A 32 8.08 -13.64 6.35
C LEU A 32 6.70 -13.12 5.95
N TYR A 33 6.60 -11.88 5.45
CA TYR A 33 5.29 -11.29 5.14
C TYR A 33 4.77 -11.70 3.76
N GLN A 34 5.59 -11.63 2.71
CA GLN A 34 5.17 -11.96 1.34
C GLN A 34 4.49 -13.34 1.22
N PRO A 35 4.95 -14.42 1.89
CA PRO A 35 4.24 -15.71 1.86
C PRO A 35 2.83 -15.67 2.45
N LEU A 36 2.56 -14.78 3.40
CA LEU A 36 1.26 -14.65 4.09
C LEU A 36 0.29 -13.75 3.32
N ILE A 37 0.79 -12.61 2.81
CA ILE A 37 -0.06 -11.59 2.16
C ILE A 37 -0.12 -11.76 0.64
N GLY A 38 0.87 -12.43 0.05
CA GLY A 38 1.02 -12.62 -1.38
C GLY A 38 1.72 -11.46 -2.09
N PRO A 39 2.03 -11.63 -3.38
CA PRO A 39 2.90 -10.72 -4.13
C PRO A 39 2.29 -9.33 -4.35
N ILE A 40 0.99 -9.23 -4.61
CA ILE A 40 0.32 -7.93 -4.89
C ILE A 40 0.36 -7.01 -3.67
N ALA A 41 0.05 -7.54 -2.48
CA ALA A 41 0.12 -6.77 -1.23
C ALA A 41 1.55 -6.33 -0.91
N MET A 42 2.53 -7.20 -1.18
CA MET A 42 3.93 -6.88 -1.01
C MET A 42 4.40 -5.78 -1.98
N ALA A 43 4.03 -5.88 -3.26
CA ALA A 43 4.32 -4.86 -4.27
C ALA A 43 3.71 -3.51 -3.89
N LEU A 44 2.44 -3.50 -3.46
CA LEU A 44 1.77 -2.31 -2.94
C LEU A 44 2.56 -1.68 -1.78
N TYR A 45 2.95 -2.47 -0.78
CA TYR A 45 3.71 -1.98 0.37
C TYR A 45 5.03 -1.32 -0.04
N LEU A 46 5.82 -1.98 -0.87
CA LEU A 46 7.10 -1.45 -1.34
C LEU A 46 6.92 -0.19 -2.21
N SER A 47 5.93 -0.16 -3.10
CA SER A 47 5.62 1.03 -3.91
C SER A 47 5.23 2.23 -3.04
N LEU A 48 4.38 2.03 -2.03
CA LEU A 48 4.01 3.07 -1.08
C LEU A 48 5.22 3.56 -0.28
N TRP A 49 6.10 2.63 0.12
CA TRP A 49 7.31 2.94 0.85
C TRP A 49 8.30 3.78 0.04
N GLN A 50 8.48 3.49 -1.25
CA GLN A 50 9.38 4.27 -2.12
C GLN A 50 8.86 5.70 -2.36
N GLU A 51 7.55 5.90 -2.37
CA GLU A 51 6.95 7.21 -2.63
C GLU A 51 6.71 8.06 -1.38
N VAL A 52 6.76 7.47 -0.18
CA VAL A 52 6.45 8.21 1.05
C VAL A 52 7.52 9.27 1.32
N LYS A 53 7.07 10.51 1.47
CA LYS A 53 7.94 11.64 1.83
C LYS A 53 8.03 11.76 3.35
N ASP A 54 9.15 12.29 3.85
CA ASP A 54 9.35 12.55 5.29
C ASP A 54 8.35 13.55 5.88
N ARG A 55 7.80 14.45 5.05
CA ARG A 55 6.70 15.36 5.41
C ARG A 55 5.62 15.27 4.36
N ALA A 56 4.50 14.65 4.73
CA ALA A 56 3.31 14.60 3.91
C ALA A 56 2.50 15.87 4.10
N LEU A 57 2.24 16.60 3.01
CA LEU A 57 1.28 17.70 3.01
C LEU A 57 -0.07 17.18 2.51
N VAL A 58 -1.17 17.79 2.95
CA VAL A 58 -2.52 17.47 2.42
C VAL A 58 -2.58 17.68 0.89
N THR A 59 -1.73 18.57 0.37
CA THR A 59 -1.57 18.82 -1.06
C THR A 59 -0.87 17.70 -1.82
N ASP A 60 -0.18 16.76 -1.15
CA ASP A 60 0.43 15.59 -1.79
C ASP A 60 -0.59 14.47 -2.09
N ARG A 61 -1.89 14.76 -2.02
CA ARG A 61 -2.96 13.80 -2.28
C ARG A 61 -2.83 13.22 -3.69
N ARG A 62 -2.75 11.89 -3.80
CA ARG A 62 -2.75 11.17 -5.07
C ARG A 62 -4.03 10.37 -5.25
N LEU A 63 -4.47 10.19 -6.48
CA LEU A 63 -5.61 9.33 -6.80
C LEU A 63 -5.21 7.87 -6.70
N GLN A 64 -6.12 7.01 -6.24
CA GLN A 64 -5.92 5.56 -6.23
C GLN A 64 -5.67 4.99 -7.63
N LEU A 65 -6.20 5.65 -8.68
CA LEU A 65 -5.91 5.32 -10.08
C LEU A 65 -4.41 5.17 -10.35
N TRP A 66 -3.57 6.00 -9.73
CA TRP A 66 -2.12 5.89 -9.88
C TRP A 66 -1.55 4.55 -9.38
N LEU A 67 -2.13 3.98 -8.31
CA LEU A 67 -1.72 2.66 -7.81
C LEU A 67 -2.19 1.54 -8.73
N LEU A 68 -3.38 1.70 -9.34
CA LEU A 68 -3.92 0.73 -10.30
C LEU A 68 -3.01 0.66 -11.53
N ASP A 69 -2.66 1.83 -12.07
CA ASP A 69 -1.78 1.94 -13.24
C ASP A 69 -0.35 1.45 -12.93
N LEU A 70 0.19 1.80 -11.74
CA LEU A 70 1.55 1.40 -11.35
C LEU A 70 1.70 -0.11 -11.17
N LEU A 71 0.70 -0.75 -10.57
CA LEU A 71 0.74 -2.17 -10.21
C LEU A 71 0.11 -3.07 -11.27
N ASP A 72 -0.52 -2.49 -12.30
CA ASP A 72 -1.28 -3.19 -13.33
C ASP A 72 -2.36 -4.13 -12.72
N ILE A 73 -3.18 -3.56 -11.83
CA ILE A 73 -4.23 -4.30 -11.10
C ILE A 73 -5.59 -3.58 -11.13
N ASP A 74 -6.65 -4.34 -10.89
CA ASP A 74 -7.99 -3.79 -10.71
C ASP A 74 -8.24 -3.27 -9.27
N ILE A 75 -9.36 -2.56 -9.09
CA ILE A 75 -9.72 -1.92 -7.82
C ILE A 75 -9.99 -2.94 -6.70
N ASP A 76 -10.47 -4.14 -7.03
CA ASP A 76 -10.79 -5.17 -6.04
C ASP A 76 -9.51 -5.88 -5.57
N GLN A 77 -8.55 -6.08 -6.47
CA GLN A 77 -7.19 -6.52 -6.15
C GLN A 77 -6.48 -5.51 -5.25
N LEU A 78 -6.55 -4.20 -5.57
CA LEU A 78 -5.98 -3.15 -4.74
C LEU A 78 -6.64 -3.13 -3.34
N PHE A 79 -7.96 -3.24 -3.27
CA PHE A 79 -8.69 -3.29 -2.00
C PHE A 79 -8.27 -4.50 -1.16
N ASN A 80 -8.23 -5.69 -1.76
CA ASN A 80 -7.81 -6.90 -1.06
C ASN A 80 -6.35 -6.83 -0.59
N ALA A 81 -5.46 -6.27 -1.41
CA ALA A 81 -4.07 -6.03 -1.04
C ALA A 81 -3.95 -5.11 0.18
N ARG A 82 -4.68 -3.99 0.17
CA ARG A 82 -4.76 -3.06 1.30
C ARG A 82 -5.27 -3.75 2.57
N VAL A 83 -6.37 -4.48 2.50
CA VAL A 83 -6.95 -5.19 3.66
C VAL A 83 -5.96 -6.19 4.25
N LYS A 84 -5.20 -6.91 3.41
CA LYS A 84 -4.17 -7.84 3.89
C LYS A 84 -3.04 -7.13 4.61
N LEU A 85 -2.58 -5.98 4.10
CA LEU A 85 -1.54 -5.18 4.76
C LEU A 85 -2.01 -4.64 6.11
N GLU A 86 -3.26 -4.16 6.18
CA GLU A 86 -3.88 -3.71 7.44
C GLU A 86 -3.99 -4.86 8.44
N ALA A 87 -4.36 -6.06 8.00
CA ALA A 87 -4.50 -7.23 8.86
C ALA A 87 -3.17 -7.67 9.50
N VAL A 88 -2.04 -7.50 8.82
CA VAL A 88 -0.70 -7.81 9.34
C VAL A 88 0.01 -6.60 9.98
N GLY A 89 -0.66 -5.44 10.01
CA GLY A 89 -0.12 -4.22 10.64
C GLY A 89 0.93 -3.46 9.83
N LEU A 90 1.12 -3.78 8.55
CA LEU A 90 2.04 -3.06 7.66
C LEU A 90 1.44 -1.76 7.09
N LEU A 91 0.13 -1.55 7.22
CA LEU A 91 -0.57 -0.34 6.82
C LEU A 91 -1.64 0.05 7.86
N ARG A 92 -1.94 1.35 7.97
CA ARG A 92 -2.96 1.92 8.87
C ARG A 92 -3.71 3.07 8.22
#